data_AF-A0A6B2G7Z1-F1
#
_entry.id   AF-A0A6B2G7Z1-F1
#
_cell.length_a   1.000
_cell.length_b   1.000
_cell.length_c   1.000
_cell.angle_alpha   90.00
_cell.angle_beta   90.00
_cell.angle_gamma   90.00
#
_symmetry.space_group_name_H-M   'P 1'
#
loop_
_entity.id
_entity.type
_entity.pdbx_description
1 polymer ?
#
loop_
_entity_poly.entity_id
_entity_poly.type
_entity_poly.pdbx_seq_one_letter_code
_entity_poly.pdbx_strand_id
1 'polypeptide(L)'
;MENKNQNFKKHSKTGTIISAIGIIMVLISVIVFIIVGQNKENEITNTKNELISKDSLTTKLNDTLQIVKQLIQTDKIQCVAYLRKGDKMPNGLAKYDITFSLTDSLLVSKLKSVGYYFNSPLFKPQLKTSIDSLNSFKKSYVGYGCIDTVRVYLNYKNLTKTDTLFFPMCEKIRIELPIQ
;
A
#
# COMPACT_ATOMS: atom_id res chain seq x y z
N MET A 1 44.58 74.37 -61.99
CA MET A 1 45.26 73.66 -60.88
C MET A 1 44.36 73.71 -59.67
N GLU A 2 44.18 72.54 -59.06
CA GLU A 2 43.38 72.24 -57.87
C GLU A 2 43.69 73.16 -56.68
N ASN A 3 42.70 73.37 -55.79
CA ASN A 3 42.86 72.86 -54.43
C ASN A 3 41.54 72.66 -53.67
N LYS A 4 41.60 71.67 -52.78
CA LYS A 4 40.55 70.89 -52.12
C LYS A 4 39.70 71.63 -51.07
N ASN A 5 38.40 71.34 -51.12
CA ASN A 5 37.63 70.58 -50.12
C ASN A 5 38.17 70.58 -48.67
N GLN A 6 37.37 70.97 -47.66
CA GLN A 6 37.23 70.18 -46.42
C GLN A 6 36.03 70.60 -45.54
N ASN A 7 35.14 69.62 -45.38
CA ASN A 7 34.50 69.21 -44.11
C ASN A 7 33.38 70.07 -43.49
N PHE A 8 32.18 69.80 -43.99
CA PHE A 8 31.01 69.59 -43.12
C PHE A 8 31.30 68.46 -42.12
N LYS A 9 31.43 68.77 -40.82
CA LYS A 9 31.09 67.82 -39.75
C LYS A 9 30.82 68.54 -38.43
N LYS A 10 29.63 69.14 -38.34
CA LYS A 10 29.06 69.57 -37.06
C LYS A 10 28.30 68.36 -36.48
N HIS A 11 28.99 67.50 -35.73
CA HIS A 11 28.34 66.39 -35.04
C HIS A 11 27.36 66.93 -33.99
N SER A 12 26.07 66.66 -34.20
CA SER A 12 24.99 67.00 -33.27
C SER A 12 25.13 66.16 -32.00
N LYS A 13 25.63 66.77 -30.90
CA LYS A 13 25.79 66.14 -29.58
C LYS A 13 24.47 65.55 -29.04
N THR A 14 23.33 66.07 -29.48
CA THR A 14 21.99 65.60 -29.12
C THR A 14 21.64 64.25 -29.75
N GLY A 15 22.11 63.95 -30.97
CA GLY A 15 21.84 62.66 -31.62
C GLY A 15 22.54 61.48 -30.95
N THR A 16 23.76 61.70 -30.43
CA THR A 16 24.53 60.66 -29.72
C THR A 16 23.94 60.34 -28.35
N ILE A 17 23.38 61.33 -27.65
CA ILE A 17 22.72 61.15 -26.35
C ILE A 17 21.40 60.38 -26.51
N ILE A 18 20.60 60.70 -27.53
CA ILE A 18 19.33 59.99 -27.82
C ILE A 18 19.59 58.52 -28.18
N SER A 19 20.64 58.24 -28.94
CA SER A 19 21.07 56.87 -29.27
C SER A 19 21.52 56.09 -28.02
N ALA A 20 22.28 56.72 -27.12
CA ALA A 20 22.74 56.07 -25.89
C ALA A 20 21.57 55.75 -24.93
N ILE A 21 20.60 56.65 -24.79
CA ILE A 21 19.38 56.43 -23.98
C ILE A 21 18.55 55.27 -24.56
N GLY A 22 18.42 55.18 -25.89
CA GLY A 22 17.72 54.09 -26.56
C GLY A 22 18.34 52.72 -26.26
N ILE A 23 19.68 52.62 -26.29
CA ILE A 23 20.39 51.36 -26.00
C ILE A 23 20.21 50.95 -24.52
N ILE A 24 20.25 51.90 -23.59
CA ILE A 24 20.04 51.64 -22.15
C ILE A 24 18.62 51.13 -21.89
N MET A 25 17.60 51.71 -22.53
CA MET A 25 16.22 51.24 -22.42
C MET A 25 16.04 49.79 -22.90
N VAL A 26 16.70 49.41 -24.00
CA VAL A 26 16.67 48.02 -24.50
C VAL A 26 17.38 47.07 -23.55
N LEU A 27 18.51 47.48 -22.95
CA LEU A 27 19.22 46.66 -21.98
C LEU A 27 18.40 46.43 -20.70
N ILE A 28 17.75 47.48 -20.19
CA ILE A 28 16.89 47.38 -19.01
C ILE A 28 15.70 46.46 -19.30
N SER A 29 15.07 46.55 -20.48
CA SER A 29 13.94 45.69 -20.81
C SER A 29 14.35 44.21 -20.87
N VAL A 30 15.50 43.89 -21.45
CA VAL A 30 16.04 42.52 -21.49
C VAL A 30 16.32 41.99 -20.08
N ILE A 31 16.93 42.80 -19.20
CA ILE A 31 17.21 42.39 -17.81
C ILE A 31 15.91 42.12 -17.05
N VAL A 32 14.89 42.97 -17.21
CA VAL A 32 13.58 42.78 -16.58
C VAL A 32 12.92 41.48 -17.08
N PHE A 33 12.99 41.21 -18.39
CA PHE A 33 12.47 39.96 -18.96
C PHE A 33 13.18 38.71 -18.40
N ILE A 34 14.50 38.76 -18.22
CA ILE A 34 15.27 37.65 -17.63
C ILE A 34 14.86 37.41 -16.17
N ILE A 35 14.77 38.48 -15.35
CA ILE A 35 14.39 38.37 -13.93
C ILE A 35 12.97 37.82 -13.78
N VAL A 36 12.03 38.31 -14.59
CA VAL A 36 10.64 37.82 -14.58
C VAL A 36 10.57 36.36 -15.04
N GLY A 37 11.37 35.96 -16.03
CA GLY A 37 11.48 34.57 -16.49
C GLY A 37 11.98 33.63 -15.39
N GLN A 38 13.06 34.00 -14.71
CA GLN A 38 13.64 33.21 -13.61
C GLN A 38 12.68 33.06 -12.42
N ASN A 39 11.97 34.13 -12.05
CA ASN A 39 10.98 34.07 -10.97
C ASN A 39 9.84 33.10 -11.29
N LYS A 40 9.35 33.09 -12.55
CA LYS A 40 8.32 32.15 -12.97
C LYS A 40 8.79 30.70 -12.98
N GLU A 41 10.02 30.43 -13.43
CA GLU A 41 10.59 29.08 -13.38
C GLU A 41 10.76 28.55 -11.96
N ASN A 42 11.18 29.40 -11.03
CA ASN A 42 11.30 29.04 -9.61
C ASN A 42 9.94 28.71 -8.99
N GLU A 43 8.90 29.49 -9.30
CA GLU A 43 7.54 29.26 -8.82
C GLU A 43 6.94 27.94 -9.36
N ILE A 44 7.18 27.65 -10.65
CA ILE A 44 6.77 26.38 -11.29
C ILE A 44 7.50 25.20 -10.66
N THR A 45 8.79 25.32 -10.38
CA THR A 45 9.60 24.23 -9.81
C THR A 45 9.20 23.94 -8.36
N ASN A 46 8.92 24.98 -7.56
CA ASN A 46 8.40 24.82 -6.20
C ASN A 46 7.02 24.15 -6.20
N THR A 47 6.12 24.57 -7.07
CA THR A 47 4.79 23.96 -7.21
C THR A 47 4.90 22.49 -7.63
N LYS A 48 5.81 22.18 -8.58
CA LYS A 48 6.08 20.80 -9.03
C LYS A 48 6.62 19.93 -7.90
N ASN A 49 7.54 20.43 -7.09
CA ASN A 49 8.10 19.69 -5.95
C ASN A 49 7.02 19.44 -4.86
N GLU A 50 6.14 20.41 -4.62
CA GLU A 50 5.01 20.25 -3.71
C GLU A 50 4.04 19.16 -4.20
N LEU A 51 3.68 19.17 -5.49
CA LEU A 51 2.86 18.14 -6.13
C LEU A 51 3.49 16.74 -6.03
N ILE A 52 4.78 16.62 -6.33
CA ILE A 52 5.52 15.35 -6.21
C ILE A 52 5.50 14.83 -4.75
N SER A 53 5.65 15.73 -3.77
CA SER A 53 5.60 15.34 -2.35
C SER A 53 4.20 14.87 -1.93
N LYS A 54 3.13 15.53 -2.39
CA LYS A 54 1.74 15.13 -2.15
C LYS A 54 1.40 13.80 -2.79
N ASP A 55 1.89 13.55 -4.00
CA ASP A 55 1.75 12.24 -4.66
C ASP A 55 2.48 11.14 -3.88
N SER A 56 3.71 11.39 -3.43
CA SER A 56 4.47 10.44 -2.60
C SER A 56 3.76 10.10 -1.28
N LEU A 57 3.18 11.11 -0.61
CA LEU A 57 2.35 10.93 0.58
C LEU A 57 1.10 10.10 0.29
N THR A 58 0.45 10.35 -0.85
CA THR A 58 -0.74 9.62 -1.28
C THR A 58 -0.42 8.16 -1.57
N THR A 59 0.69 7.87 -2.25
CA THR A 59 1.16 6.51 -2.51
C THR A 59 1.48 5.78 -1.21
N LYS A 60 2.26 6.39 -0.30
CA LYS A 60 2.57 5.80 1.00
C LYS A 60 1.33 5.52 1.85
N LEU A 61 0.36 6.44 1.83
CA LEU A 61 -0.91 6.25 2.55
C LEU A 61 -1.70 5.09 1.96
N ASN A 62 -1.78 4.97 0.63
CA ASN A 62 -2.46 3.87 -0.04
C ASN A 62 -1.79 2.52 0.26
N ASP A 63 -0.46 2.46 0.21
CA ASP A 63 0.30 1.24 0.56
C ASP A 63 0.07 0.86 2.02
N THR A 64 0.12 1.84 2.93
CA THR A 64 -0.18 1.62 4.36
C THR A 64 -1.60 1.12 4.55
N LEU A 65 -2.59 1.68 3.84
CA LEU A 65 -3.97 1.23 3.89
C LEU A 65 -4.13 -0.20 3.38
N GLN A 66 -3.39 -0.61 2.34
CA GLN A 66 -3.41 -1.99 1.87
C GLN A 66 -2.82 -2.96 2.89
N ILE A 67 -1.66 -2.61 3.48
CA ILE A 67 -1.02 -3.40 4.54
C ILE A 67 -1.97 -3.53 5.74
N VAL A 68 -2.55 -2.43 6.20
CA VAL A 68 -3.50 -2.43 7.33
C VAL A 68 -4.75 -3.25 7.01
N LYS A 69 -5.31 -3.13 5.78
CA LYS A 69 -6.44 -3.98 5.35
C LYS A 69 -6.09 -5.47 5.41
N GLN A 70 -4.89 -5.84 4.96
CA GLN A 70 -4.43 -7.23 4.99
C GLN A 70 -4.24 -7.73 6.43
N LEU A 71 -3.61 -6.92 7.30
CA LEU A 71 -3.44 -7.25 8.72
C LEU A 71 -4.79 -7.44 9.42
N ILE A 72 -5.71 -6.47 9.27
CA ILE A 72 -7.07 -6.54 9.84
C ILE A 72 -7.82 -7.78 9.33
N GLN A 73 -7.65 -8.17 8.07
CA GLN A 73 -8.29 -9.37 7.53
C GLN A 73 -7.76 -10.66 8.18
N THR A 74 -6.46 -10.73 8.46
CA THR A 74 -5.84 -11.94 9.05
C THR A 74 -6.12 -12.10 10.55
N ASP A 75 -6.35 -11.01 11.29
CA ASP A 75 -6.65 -11.07 12.74
C ASP A 75 -8.09 -11.52 13.06
N LYS A 76 -8.92 -11.71 12.02
CA LYS A 76 -10.29 -12.23 12.14
C LYS A 76 -10.36 -13.73 12.36
N ILE A 77 -9.24 -14.43 12.21
CA ILE A 77 -9.15 -15.88 12.34
C ILE A 77 -8.15 -16.19 13.44
N GLN A 78 -8.54 -17.07 14.35
CA GLN A 78 -7.67 -17.67 15.35
C GLN A 78 -7.41 -19.12 14.99
N CYS A 79 -6.16 -19.54 15.16
CA CYS A 79 -5.76 -20.94 15.07
C CYS A 79 -5.02 -21.35 16.34
N VAL A 80 -5.55 -22.34 17.06
CA VAL A 80 -4.96 -22.89 18.28
C VAL A 80 -4.69 -24.37 18.11
N ALA A 81 -3.52 -24.82 18.52
CA ALA A 81 -3.10 -26.21 18.54
C ALA A 81 -2.92 -26.68 19.98
N TYR A 82 -3.73 -27.67 20.39
CA TYR A 82 -3.61 -28.30 21.70
C TYR A 82 -2.80 -29.58 21.60
N LEU A 83 -1.78 -29.73 22.44
CA LEU A 83 -0.98 -30.95 22.47
C LEU A 83 -1.79 -32.13 23.03
N ARG A 84 -1.93 -33.22 22.26
CA ARG A 84 -2.58 -34.45 22.74
C ARG A 84 -1.59 -35.25 23.58
N LYS A 85 -1.83 -35.33 24.90
CA LYS A 85 -0.93 -36.02 25.84
C LYS A 85 -0.83 -37.51 25.49
N GLY A 86 0.40 -37.99 25.27
CA GLY A 86 0.69 -39.40 24.97
C GLY A 86 0.54 -39.81 23.49
N ASP A 87 -0.10 -38.97 22.66
CA ASP A 87 -0.32 -39.27 21.25
C ASP A 87 0.87 -38.80 20.39
N LYS A 88 1.59 -39.78 19.84
CA LYS A 88 2.63 -39.55 18.83
C LYS A 88 2.22 -40.16 17.49
N MET A 89 2.77 -39.61 16.42
CA MET A 89 2.76 -40.24 15.11
C MET A 89 3.69 -41.46 15.06
N PRO A 90 3.56 -42.34 14.05
CA PRO A 90 4.50 -43.44 13.84
C PRO A 90 5.97 -43.01 13.73
N ASN A 91 6.22 -41.77 13.28
CA ASN A 91 7.55 -41.16 13.20
C ASN A 91 8.00 -40.48 14.51
N GLY A 92 7.23 -40.60 15.60
CA GLY A 92 7.56 -40.02 16.90
C GLY A 92 7.16 -38.56 17.11
N LEU A 93 6.64 -37.86 16.09
CA LEU A 93 6.19 -36.47 16.22
C LEU A 93 4.92 -36.35 17.07
N ALA A 94 4.82 -35.26 17.83
CA ALA A 94 3.63 -34.96 18.62
C ALA A 94 2.40 -34.69 17.73
N LYS A 95 1.22 -35.17 18.16
CA LYS A 95 -0.06 -34.84 17.54
C LYS A 95 -0.73 -33.68 18.25
N TYR A 96 -1.38 -32.83 17.47
CA TYR A 96 -2.11 -31.67 17.96
C TYR A 96 -3.56 -31.72 17.52
N ASP A 97 -4.45 -31.27 18.41
CA ASP A 97 -5.81 -30.87 18.07
C ASP A 97 -5.78 -29.42 17.61
N ILE A 98 -5.77 -29.23 16.31
CA ILE A 98 -5.64 -27.93 15.66
C ILE A 98 -7.04 -27.42 15.36
N THR A 99 -7.32 -26.20 15.79
CA THR A 99 -8.65 -25.61 15.82
C THR A 99 -8.62 -24.22 15.19
N PHE A 100 -9.54 -23.98 14.27
CA PHE A 100 -9.78 -22.68 13.63
C PHE A 100 -11.11 -22.11 14.10
N SER A 101 -11.17 -20.80 14.32
CA SER A 101 -12.41 -20.08 14.61
C SER A 101 -12.31 -18.62 14.19
N LEU A 102 -13.45 -17.97 14.00
CA LEU A 102 -13.48 -16.51 13.84
C LEU A 102 -13.39 -15.82 15.21
N THR A 103 -12.71 -14.68 15.25
CA THR A 103 -12.56 -13.82 16.44
C THR A 103 -13.51 -12.63 16.43
N ASP A 104 -13.89 -12.15 15.24
CA ASP A 104 -14.73 -10.99 15.03
C ASP A 104 -16.23 -11.34 15.17
N SER A 105 -16.84 -10.94 16.28
CA SER A 105 -18.26 -11.21 16.58
C SER A 105 -19.24 -10.52 15.61
N LEU A 106 -18.90 -9.32 15.12
CA LEU A 106 -19.69 -8.62 14.12
C LEU A 106 -19.67 -9.37 12.79
N LEU A 107 -18.52 -9.92 12.40
CA LEU A 107 -18.41 -10.78 11.24
C LEU A 107 -19.22 -12.07 11.41
N VAL A 108 -19.10 -12.76 12.56
CA VAL A 108 -19.83 -14.01 12.85
C VAL A 108 -21.35 -13.82 12.67
N SER A 109 -21.90 -12.70 13.13
CA SER A 109 -23.34 -12.42 13.03
C SER A 109 -23.87 -12.34 11.59
N LYS A 110 -23.02 -11.95 10.62
CA LYS A 110 -23.36 -11.70 9.21
C LYS A 110 -23.20 -12.93 8.32
N LEU A 111 -22.49 -13.95 8.79
CA LEU A 111 -22.13 -15.13 8.01
C LEU A 111 -23.17 -16.25 8.14
N LYS A 112 -23.41 -16.93 7.02
CA LYS A 112 -24.19 -18.16 6.94
C LYS A 112 -23.31 -19.38 7.19
N SER A 113 -22.11 -19.39 6.63
CA SER A 113 -21.16 -20.49 6.77
C SER A 113 -19.73 -20.03 6.51
N VAL A 114 -18.78 -20.79 7.04
CA VAL A 114 -17.34 -20.58 6.85
C VAL A 114 -16.71 -21.87 6.35
N GLY A 115 -16.00 -21.81 5.23
CA GLY A 115 -15.26 -22.95 4.68
C GLY A 115 -13.76 -22.80 4.90
N TYR A 116 -13.12 -23.77 5.54
CA TYR A 116 -11.67 -23.83 5.70
C TYR A 116 -11.08 -24.82 4.69
N TYR A 117 -10.22 -24.35 3.80
CA TYR A 117 -9.58 -25.19 2.79
C TYR A 117 -8.14 -25.51 3.17
N PHE A 118 -7.89 -26.79 3.36
CA PHE A 118 -6.60 -27.36 3.72
C PHE A 118 -5.95 -27.94 2.47
N ASN A 119 -4.98 -27.21 1.90
CA ASN A 119 -4.26 -27.59 0.69
C ASN A 119 -3.23 -28.71 0.96
N SER A 120 -3.70 -29.86 1.41
CA SER A 120 -2.87 -31.06 1.58
C SER A 120 -3.66 -32.30 1.19
N PRO A 121 -3.03 -33.28 0.52
CA PRO A 121 -3.69 -34.51 0.09
C PRO A 121 -4.14 -35.38 1.27
N LEU A 122 -3.62 -35.12 2.48
CA LEU A 122 -3.99 -35.81 3.71
C LEU A 122 -5.39 -35.42 4.20
N PHE A 123 -5.95 -34.29 3.74
CA PHE A 123 -7.28 -33.84 4.12
C PHE A 123 -8.31 -34.26 3.09
N LYS A 124 -9.23 -35.15 3.49
CA LYS A 124 -10.38 -35.56 2.66
C LYS A 124 -11.70 -35.38 3.42
N PRO A 125 -12.65 -34.58 2.91
CA PRO A 125 -12.47 -33.52 1.91
C PRO A 125 -11.48 -32.43 2.39
N GLN A 126 -10.82 -31.76 1.44
CA GLN A 126 -9.91 -30.64 1.71
C GLN A 126 -10.64 -29.38 2.20
N LEU A 127 -11.87 -29.16 1.76
CA LEU A 127 -12.75 -28.11 2.24
C LEU A 127 -13.59 -28.62 3.41
N LYS A 128 -13.49 -27.97 4.57
CA LYS A 128 -14.31 -28.23 5.75
C LYS A 128 -15.19 -27.02 6.05
N THR A 129 -16.51 -27.18 5.95
CA THR A 129 -17.46 -26.09 6.17
C THR A 129 -18.11 -26.16 7.55
N SER A 130 -18.19 -25.02 8.22
CA SER A 130 -18.93 -24.82 9.47
C SER A 130 -20.13 -23.91 9.25
N ILE A 131 -21.26 -24.24 9.88
CA ILE A 131 -22.48 -23.42 9.93
C ILE A 131 -22.82 -22.98 11.36
N ASP A 132 -21.98 -23.37 12.33
CA ASP A 132 -22.22 -23.15 13.75
C ASP A 132 -21.71 -21.76 14.15
N SER A 133 -22.60 -20.76 14.06
CA SER A 133 -22.28 -19.39 14.46
C SER A 133 -22.13 -19.22 15.98
N LEU A 134 -22.72 -20.11 16.79
CA LEU A 134 -22.65 -20.01 18.26
C LEU A 134 -21.23 -20.27 18.75
N ASN A 135 -20.51 -21.18 18.08
CA ASN A 135 -19.12 -21.47 18.34
C ASN A 135 -18.18 -20.76 17.36
N SER A 136 -18.55 -19.56 16.87
CA SER A 136 -17.71 -18.77 15.95
C SER A 136 -17.18 -19.55 14.74
N PHE A 137 -18.02 -20.43 14.20
CA PHE A 137 -17.71 -21.29 13.07
C PHE A 137 -16.47 -22.18 13.27
N LYS A 138 -16.28 -22.68 14.49
CA LYS A 138 -15.14 -23.53 14.86
C LYS A 138 -15.01 -24.77 13.97
N LYS A 139 -13.79 -25.11 13.58
CA LYS A 139 -13.42 -26.40 12.99
C LYS A 139 -12.09 -26.89 13.49
N SER A 140 -12.05 -28.17 13.85
CA SER A 140 -10.85 -28.82 14.37
C SER A 140 -10.45 -30.02 13.53
N TYR A 141 -9.15 -30.30 13.49
CA TYR A 141 -8.59 -31.52 12.94
C TYR A 141 -7.39 -31.98 13.76
N VAL A 142 -7.07 -33.27 13.67
CA VAL A 142 -5.87 -33.84 14.28
C VAL A 142 -4.75 -33.85 13.26
N GLY A 143 -3.61 -33.25 13.60
CA GLY A 143 -2.50 -33.13 12.69
C GLY A 143 -1.16 -33.05 13.38
N TYR A 144 -0.12 -33.05 12.56
CA TYR A 144 1.26 -32.80 12.93
C TYR A 144 1.78 -31.73 11.97
N GLY A 145 2.29 -30.63 12.51
CA GLY A 145 2.72 -29.48 11.71
C GLY A 145 1.61 -28.53 11.30
N CYS A 146 2.00 -27.52 10.52
CA CYS A 146 1.16 -26.43 10.05
C CYS A 146 1.05 -26.45 8.52
N ILE A 147 0.01 -25.79 7.99
CA ILE A 147 -0.20 -25.60 6.55
C ILE A 147 0.10 -24.15 6.23
N ASP A 148 1.07 -23.85 5.37
CA ASP A 148 1.56 -22.47 5.12
C ASP A 148 0.44 -21.44 5.06
N THR A 149 -0.54 -21.65 4.18
CA THR A 149 -1.72 -20.77 4.05
C THR A 149 -3.01 -21.58 3.98
N VAL A 150 -3.94 -21.28 4.88
CA VAL A 150 -5.31 -21.81 4.87
C VAL A 150 -6.23 -20.78 4.23
N ARG A 151 -6.96 -21.16 3.18
CA ARG A 151 -7.97 -20.30 2.56
C ARG A 151 -9.27 -20.43 3.32
N VAL A 152 -9.85 -19.31 3.73
CA VAL A 152 -11.09 -19.26 4.50
C VAL A 152 -12.17 -18.55 3.69
N TYR A 153 -13.18 -19.30 3.28
CA TYR A 153 -14.31 -18.85 2.50
C TYR A 153 -15.44 -18.37 3.41
N LEU A 154 -15.79 -17.09 3.32
CA LEU A 154 -16.83 -16.44 4.10
C LEU A 154 -18.11 -16.33 3.26
N ASN A 155 -19.13 -17.09 3.60
CA ASN A 155 -20.43 -17.04 2.93
C ASN A 155 -21.39 -16.22 3.78
N TYR A 156 -21.91 -15.11 3.24
CA TYR A 156 -22.81 -14.20 3.96
C TYR A 156 -24.27 -14.68 3.90
N LYS A 157 -25.09 -14.29 4.88
CA LYS A 157 -26.52 -14.65 4.95
C LYS A 157 -27.33 -14.05 3.79
N ASN A 158 -27.05 -12.80 3.44
CA ASN A 158 -27.89 -12.00 2.54
C ASN A 158 -27.24 -11.75 1.16
N LEU A 159 -26.09 -12.37 0.89
CA LEU A 159 -25.35 -12.19 -0.36
C LEU A 159 -24.99 -13.55 -0.93
N THR A 160 -25.09 -13.70 -2.24
CA THR A 160 -24.53 -14.83 -3.00
C THR A 160 -23.01 -14.75 -3.13
N LYS A 161 -22.40 -13.66 -2.66
CA LYS A 161 -20.96 -13.45 -2.72
C LYS A 161 -20.24 -14.24 -1.62
N THR A 162 -19.14 -14.86 -2.01
CA THR A 162 -18.15 -15.45 -1.10
C THR A 162 -16.94 -14.52 -1.03
N ASP A 163 -16.57 -14.06 0.16
CA ASP A 163 -15.26 -13.43 0.36
C ASP A 163 -14.24 -14.49 0.77
N THR A 164 -12.97 -14.28 0.45
CA THR A 164 -11.88 -15.21 0.80
C THR A 164 -10.84 -14.50 1.64
N LEU A 165 -10.49 -15.09 2.78
CA LEU A 165 -9.35 -14.69 3.60
C LEU A 165 -8.23 -15.71 3.44
N PHE A 166 -6.99 -15.24 3.55
CA PHE A 166 -5.79 -16.07 3.51
C PHE A 166 -5.13 -16.03 4.89
N PHE A 167 -5.15 -17.14 5.60
CA PHE A 167 -4.59 -17.24 6.95
C PHE A 167 -3.21 -17.92 6.93
N PRO A 168 -2.12 -17.20 7.24
CA PRO A 168 -0.78 -17.79 7.31
C PRO A 168 -0.64 -18.61 8.60
N MET A 169 -0.98 -19.90 8.54
CA MET A 169 -1.11 -20.73 9.74
C MET A 169 0.23 -20.95 10.43
N CYS A 170 1.30 -21.20 9.68
CA CYS A 170 2.62 -21.47 10.26
C CYS A 170 3.19 -20.29 11.05
N GLU A 171 2.79 -19.06 10.70
CA GLU A 171 3.22 -17.83 11.38
C GLU A 171 2.31 -17.48 12.56
N LYS A 172 1.02 -17.79 12.48
CA LYS A 172 -0.01 -17.32 13.42
C LYS A 172 -0.59 -18.39 14.36
N ILE A 173 -0.24 -19.67 14.18
CA ILE A 173 -0.72 -20.75 15.05
C ILE A 173 -0.20 -20.55 16.48
N ARG A 174 -1.11 -20.67 17.45
CA ARG A 174 -0.75 -20.65 18.88
C ARG A 174 -0.76 -22.07 19.42
N ILE A 175 0.35 -22.50 19.99
CA ILE A 175 0.45 -23.80 20.65
C ILE A 175 0.09 -23.61 22.12
N GLU A 176 -0.98 -24.25 22.57
CA GLU A 176 -1.40 -24.25 23.97
C GLU A 176 -1.03 -25.59 24.61
N LEU A 177 -0.32 -25.50 25.73
CA LEU A 177 0.02 -26.67 26.55
C LEU A 177 -1.18 -27.04 27.42
N PRO A 178 -1.44 -28.34 27.64
CA PRO A 178 -2.48 -28.75 28.57
C PRO A 178 -2.16 -28.17 29.97
N ILE A 179 -3.14 -27.50 30.55
CA ILE A 179 -3.08 -27.04 31.95
C ILE A 179 -2.93 -28.30 32.80
N GLN A 180 -1.83 -28.38 33.56
CA GLN A 180 -1.52 -29.50 34.46
C GLN A 180 -2.45 -29.50 35.67
#